data_AF-A0A150URP2-F1
#
_entry.id   AF-A0A150URP2-F1
#
_cell.length_a   1.000
_cell.length_b   1.000
_cell.length_c   1.000
_cell.angle_alpha   90.00
_cell.angle_beta   90.00
_cell.angle_gamma   90.00
#
_symmetry.space_group_name_H-M   'P 1'
#
loop_
_entity.id
_entity.type
_entity.pdbx_description
1 polymer ?
#
loop_
_entity_poly.entity_id
_entity_poly.type
_entity_poly.pdbx_seq_one_letter_code
_entity_poly.pdbx_strand_id
1 'polypeptide(L)'
;MAFVDRGCRPETEALFFGSWEACGPPVDESGSEDWTAIDHMVGALLSEVKQLPVPESIHRDFSVPEAAPTANGTTDSDERDTVGFSRADYGGHAANPNIMLSGAVHRRTMLVLERLGVISRAYKSGTVPNFTFIFSIDRLPPARELPPGLQWGVLTPEHFPLVRSRTQIPRQDRTMAVLPSLAIYPCDTTHDKSVQSKTAPIAWAFVGLDAALTTLHVEPEWRGKGLAKALSSKLFREKMNQFWEPEVEQVAHGYVAVGNTASQMMCMSLGGKSDWECYWIRVDLSKIDE
;
A
#
# COMPACT_ATOMS: atom_id res chain seq x y z
N MET A 1 -1.27 -14.30 -13.33
CA MET A 1 -2.04 -14.62 -12.12
C MET A 1 -2.81 -13.38 -11.71
N ALA A 2 -4.06 -13.53 -11.27
CA ALA A 2 -4.86 -12.43 -10.76
C ALA A 2 -5.53 -12.85 -9.44
N PHE A 3 -5.50 -11.97 -8.45
CA PHE A 3 -6.32 -12.06 -7.25
C PHE A 3 -7.35 -10.94 -7.30
N VAL A 4 -8.62 -11.26 -7.08
CA VAL A 4 -9.72 -10.29 -7.12
C VAL A 4 -10.66 -10.55 -5.95
N ASP A 5 -10.81 -9.55 -5.08
CA ASP A 5 -11.80 -9.50 -4.01
C ASP A 5 -12.44 -8.10 -3.97
N ARG A 6 -13.63 -8.00 -4.55
CA ARG A 6 -14.40 -6.76 -4.64
C ARG A 6 -15.01 -6.33 -3.31
N GLY A 7 -15.00 -7.19 -2.28
CA GLY A 7 -15.47 -6.88 -0.94
C GLY A 7 -14.49 -6.03 -0.12
N CYS A 8 -13.23 -5.94 -0.52
CA CYS A 8 -12.19 -5.21 0.21
C CYS A 8 -12.24 -3.68 0.03
N ARG A 9 -13.16 -3.13 -0.78
CA ARG A 9 -13.28 -1.68 -1.00
C ARG A 9 -13.45 -0.91 0.33
N PRO A 10 -12.74 0.22 0.54
CA PRO A 10 -11.98 1.01 -0.43
C PRO A 10 -10.52 0.58 -0.61
N GLU A 11 -10.09 -0.52 -0.01
CA GLU A 11 -8.73 -1.04 -0.16
C GLU A 11 -8.55 -1.72 -1.53
N THR A 12 -7.35 -2.23 -1.81
CA THR A 12 -7.04 -2.89 -3.08
C THR A 12 -7.99 -4.08 -3.31
N GLU A 13 -8.75 -4.01 -4.40
CA GLU A 13 -9.69 -5.06 -4.83
C GLU A 13 -9.02 -6.07 -5.78
N ALA A 14 -7.97 -5.68 -6.50
CA ALA A 14 -7.29 -6.57 -7.43
C ALA A 14 -5.76 -6.45 -7.41
N LEU A 15 -5.08 -7.57 -7.59
CA LEU A 15 -3.65 -7.67 -7.87
C LEU A 15 -3.47 -8.46 -9.18
N PHE A 16 -2.70 -7.91 -10.11
CA PHE A 16 -2.42 -8.54 -11.40
C PHE A 16 -0.92 -8.77 -11.56
N PHE A 17 -0.56 -9.97 -12.00
CA PHE A 17 0.81 -10.33 -12.33
C PHE A 17 0.84 -11.02 -13.68
N GLY A 18 1.62 -10.47 -14.61
CA GLY A 18 1.78 -10.98 -15.96
C GLY A 18 3.22 -11.40 -16.22
N SER A 19 3.44 -12.50 -16.94
CA SER A 19 4.79 -12.91 -17.36
C SER A 19 5.49 -11.84 -18.21
N TRP A 20 4.72 -11.00 -18.91
CA TRP A 20 5.21 -9.87 -19.69
C TRP A 20 5.85 -8.76 -18.83
N GLU A 21 5.61 -8.74 -17.52
CA GLU A 21 6.21 -7.76 -16.61
C GLU A 21 7.72 -7.97 -16.49
N ALA A 22 8.16 -9.22 -16.45
CA ALA A 22 9.58 -9.59 -16.41
C ALA A 22 10.23 -9.71 -17.80
N CYS A 23 9.53 -10.35 -18.75
CA CYS A 23 10.12 -10.73 -20.05
C CYS A 23 9.24 -10.38 -21.26
N GLY A 24 8.32 -9.43 -21.10
CA GLY A 24 7.43 -9.01 -22.20
C GLY A 24 8.14 -8.26 -23.32
N PRO A 25 7.44 -8.05 -24.46
CA PRO A 25 8.02 -7.40 -25.63
C PRO A 25 8.54 -5.99 -25.31
N PRO A 26 9.45 -5.45 -26.14
CA PRO A 26 9.88 -4.06 -26.02
C PRO A 26 8.69 -3.10 -25.99
N VAL A 27 8.75 -2.09 -25.14
CA VAL A 27 7.60 -1.18 -24.90
C VAL A 27 7.33 -0.29 -26.12
N ASP A 28 8.36 0.00 -26.91
CA ASP A 28 8.32 0.75 -28.16
C ASP A 28 7.65 -0.02 -29.31
N GLU A 29 7.46 -1.33 -29.18
CA GLU A 29 6.77 -2.16 -30.16
C GLU A 29 5.27 -2.32 -29.83
N SER A 30 4.60 -1.30 -29.29
CA SER A 30 3.25 -1.35 -28.70
C SER A 30 2.08 -1.73 -29.63
N GLY A 31 2.36 -2.27 -30.82
CA GLY A 31 1.41 -2.86 -31.76
C GLY A 31 1.88 -4.20 -32.35
N SER A 32 2.87 -4.86 -31.72
CA SER A 32 3.29 -6.21 -32.09
C SER A 32 2.18 -7.22 -31.83
N GLU A 33 2.26 -8.38 -32.50
CA GLU A 33 1.33 -9.50 -32.27
C GLU A 33 1.33 -9.94 -30.80
N ASP A 34 2.51 -9.91 -30.15
CA ASP A 34 2.64 -10.25 -28.74
C ASP A 34 1.89 -9.27 -27.83
N TRP A 35 2.01 -7.95 -28.08
CA TRP A 35 1.25 -6.97 -27.30
C TRP A 35 -0.25 -7.09 -27.55
N THR A 36 -0.66 -7.41 -28.77
CA THR A 36 -2.07 -7.67 -29.10
C THR A 36 -2.62 -8.88 -28.32
N ALA A 37 -1.83 -9.95 -28.20
CA ALA A 37 -2.19 -11.12 -27.41
C ALA A 37 -2.29 -10.80 -25.91
N ILE A 38 -1.38 -9.98 -25.38
CA ILE A 38 -1.41 -9.51 -23.98
C ILE A 38 -2.66 -8.64 -23.74
N ASP A 39 -2.96 -7.71 -24.65
CA ASP A 39 -4.13 -6.83 -24.56
C ASP A 39 -5.42 -7.65 -24.54
N HIS A 40 -5.55 -8.65 -25.43
CA HIS A 40 -6.68 -9.59 -25.41
C HIS A 40 -6.77 -10.31 -24.07
N MET A 41 -5.66 -10.86 -23.56
CA MET A 41 -5.66 -11.62 -22.30
C MET A 41 -6.10 -10.77 -21.10
N VAL A 42 -5.59 -9.53 -21.01
CA VAL A 42 -5.98 -8.60 -19.94
C VAL A 42 -7.43 -8.14 -20.13
N GLY A 43 -7.86 -7.86 -21.36
CA GLY A 43 -9.23 -7.52 -21.69
C GLY A 43 -10.21 -8.62 -21.26
N ALA A 44 -9.95 -9.87 -21.66
CA ALA A 44 -10.77 -11.02 -21.30
C ALA A 44 -10.85 -11.22 -19.77
N LEU A 45 -9.73 -11.08 -19.05
CA LEU A 45 -9.73 -11.12 -17.60
C LEU A 45 -10.64 -10.04 -16.99
N LEU A 46 -10.59 -8.82 -17.50
CA LEU A 46 -11.44 -7.74 -17.01
C LEU A 46 -12.91 -7.96 -17.37
N SER A 47 -13.22 -8.56 -18.52
CA SER A 47 -14.58 -8.98 -18.89
C SER A 47 -15.12 -10.03 -17.91
N GLU A 48 -14.32 -11.01 -17.51
CA GLU A 48 -14.71 -11.98 -16.48
C GLU A 48 -14.94 -11.30 -15.12
N VAL A 49 -14.03 -10.40 -14.72
CA VAL A 49 -14.17 -9.65 -13.45
C VAL A 49 -15.42 -8.77 -13.44
N LYS A 50 -15.78 -8.17 -14.58
CA LYS A 50 -17.00 -7.37 -14.74
C LYS A 50 -18.27 -8.19 -14.46
N GLN A 51 -18.26 -9.49 -14.76
CA GLN A 51 -19.40 -10.39 -14.53
C GLN A 51 -19.52 -10.85 -13.06
N LEU A 52 -18.48 -10.66 -12.24
CA LEU A 52 -18.53 -11.02 -10.83
C LEU A 52 -19.48 -10.09 -10.05
N PRO A 53 -20.20 -10.62 -9.03
CA PRO A 53 -21.03 -9.79 -8.17
C PRO A 53 -20.16 -8.76 -7.44
N VAL A 54 -20.76 -7.61 -7.11
CA VAL A 54 -20.15 -6.61 -6.23
C VAL A 54 -20.71 -6.81 -4.83
N PRO A 55 -20.00 -7.53 -3.94
CA PRO A 55 -20.48 -7.76 -2.59
C PRO A 55 -20.47 -6.46 -1.78
N GLU A 56 -21.21 -6.46 -0.68
CA GLU A 56 -21.07 -5.43 0.35
C GLU A 56 -19.62 -5.41 0.88
N SER A 57 -19.12 -4.21 1.19
CA SER A 57 -17.78 -4.09 1.76
C SER A 57 -17.64 -4.87 3.06
N ILE A 58 -16.51 -5.55 3.22
CA ILE A 58 -16.15 -6.24 4.46
C ILE A 58 -15.81 -5.24 5.60
N HIS A 59 -15.71 -3.95 5.27
CA HIS A 59 -15.41 -2.83 6.17
C HIS A 59 -16.70 -2.08 6.54
N ARG A 60 -17.46 -2.64 7.48
CA ARG A 60 -18.77 -2.11 7.92
C ARG A 60 -18.71 -0.69 8.49
N ASP A 61 -17.58 -0.32 9.08
CA ASP A 61 -17.40 0.99 9.72
C ASP A 61 -16.88 2.06 8.72
N PHE A 62 -16.67 1.70 7.45
CA PHE A 62 -16.25 2.67 6.44
C PHE A 62 -17.43 3.53 6.01
N SER A 63 -17.48 4.76 6.49
CA SER A 63 -18.32 5.81 5.90
C SER A 63 -17.67 6.29 4.61
N VAL A 64 -18.33 6.03 3.48
CA VAL A 64 -17.94 6.61 2.19
C VAL A 64 -18.01 8.14 2.33
N PRO A 65 -16.93 8.89 2.04
CA PRO A 65 -17.03 10.35 1.97
C PRO A 65 -18.14 10.72 0.97
N GLU A 66 -19.07 11.60 1.34
CA GLU A 66 -20.04 12.15 0.38
C GLU A 66 -19.30 12.68 -0.84
N ALA A 67 -19.90 12.50 -2.02
CA ALA A 67 -19.31 12.68 -3.33
C ALA A 67 -18.50 13.99 -3.47
N ALA A 68 -17.39 13.87 -4.21
CA ALA A 68 -16.50 14.91 -4.77
C ALA A 68 -16.60 16.34 -4.19
N PRO A 69 -15.49 16.94 -3.72
CA PRO A 69 -15.53 18.25 -3.07
C PRO A 69 -16.13 19.31 -3.99
N THR A 70 -17.30 19.85 -3.60
CA THR A 70 -17.76 21.15 -4.07
C THR A 70 -16.83 22.23 -3.52
N ALA A 71 -16.48 23.20 -4.37
CA ALA A 71 -15.33 24.09 -4.25
C ALA A 71 -15.21 25.01 -3.02
N ASN A 72 -16.00 24.88 -1.95
CA ASN A 72 -15.97 25.82 -0.81
C ASN A 72 -16.38 25.17 0.52
N GLY A 73 -15.52 24.35 1.10
CA GLY A 73 -15.71 23.86 2.46
C GLY A 73 -14.47 23.19 3.02
N THR A 74 -13.64 23.97 3.72
CA THR A 74 -12.53 23.45 4.50
C THR A 74 -13.07 22.59 5.63
N THR A 75 -12.98 21.27 5.48
CA THR A 75 -13.04 20.32 6.59
C THR A 75 -11.66 19.69 6.74
N ASP A 76 -11.39 18.94 7.82
CA ASP A 76 -10.16 18.14 8.04
C ASP A 76 -9.74 17.27 6.82
N SER A 77 -10.59 17.16 5.80
CA SER A 77 -10.37 16.53 4.50
C SER A 77 -9.34 17.21 3.58
N ASP A 78 -8.86 18.40 3.90
CA ASP A 78 -7.96 19.17 3.01
C ASP A 78 -6.46 18.91 3.24
N GLU A 79 -6.10 18.17 4.30
CA GLU A 79 -4.72 17.75 4.47
C GLU A 79 -4.31 16.81 3.34
N ARG A 80 -3.22 17.18 2.66
CA ARG A 80 -2.65 16.42 1.55
C ARG A 80 -1.36 15.74 2.01
N ASP A 81 -1.14 14.52 1.54
CA ASP A 81 0.11 13.82 1.76
C ASP A 81 1.28 14.42 0.95
N THR A 82 2.45 13.80 1.04
CA THR A 82 3.68 14.26 0.37
C THR A 82 3.58 14.27 -1.16
N VAL A 83 2.60 13.58 -1.74
CA VAL A 83 2.35 13.54 -3.19
C VAL A 83 1.09 14.30 -3.58
N GLY A 84 0.49 15.03 -2.64
CA GLY A 84 -0.58 15.98 -2.89
C GLY A 84 -1.99 15.39 -2.86
N PHE A 85 -2.21 14.19 -2.31
CA PHE A 85 -3.54 13.58 -2.24
C PHE A 85 -4.14 13.61 -0.85
N SER A 86 -5.45 13.87 -0.77
CA SER A 86 -6.22 13.78 0.46
C SER A 86 -6.87 12.41 0.65
N ARG A 87 -7.44 12.16 1.83
CA ARG A 87 -8.23 10.95 2.09
C ARG A 87 -9.41 10.78 1.12
N ALA A 88 -10.07 11.87 0.76
CA ALA A 88 -11.16 11.84 -0.21
C ALA A 88 -10.65 11.44 -1.61
N ASP A 89 -9.47 11.94 -2.01
CA ASP A 89 -8.86 11.55 -3.27
C ASP A 89 -8.61 10.02 -3.32
N TYR A 90 -8.10 9.41 -2.23
CA TYR A 90 -7.86 7.97 -2.19
C TYR A 90 -9.16 7.15 -2.17
N GLY A 91 -10.12 7.52 -1.31
CA GLY A 91 -11.35 6.77 -1.06
C GLY A 91 -12.50 7.03 -2.04
N GLY A 92 -12.41 8.06 -2.88
CA GLY A 92 -13.54 8.54 -3.70
C GLY A 92 -14.14 7.51 -4.67
N HIS A 93 -13.39 6.47 -5.03
CA HIS A 93 -13.86 5.40 -5.91
C HIS A 93 -14.84 4.42 -5.24
N ALA A 94 -14.86 4.36 -3.90
CA ALA A 94 -15.56 3.32 -3.15
C ALA A 94 -17.09 3.31 -3.37
N ALA A 95 -17.67 4.49 -3.65
CA ALA A 95 -19.08 4.65 -3.97
C ALA A 95 -19.48 4.04 -5.32
N ASN A 96 -18.53 3.88 -6.25
CA ASN A 96 -18.82 3.48 -7.61
C ASN A 96 -18.56 1.96 -7.78
N PRO A 97 -19.61 1.15 -8.02
CA PRO A 97 -19.46 -0.30 -8.20
C PRO A 97 -18.86 -0.69 -9.55
N ASN A 98 -18.67 0.24 -10.50
CA ASN A 98 -17.97 -0.03 -11.76
C ASN A 98 -16.47 0.23 -11.67
N ILE A 99 -16.02 0.93 -10.63
CA ILE A 99 -14.61 1.21 -10.42
C ILE A 99 -14.03 0.17 -9.49
N MET A 100 -12.94 -0.45 -9.94
CA MET A 100 -12.14 -1.41 -9.18
C MET A 100 -10.76 -0.81 -8.91
N LEU A 101 -10.29 -0.86 -7.66
CA LEU A 101 -8.94 -0.45 -7.31
C LEU A 101 -7.95 -1.62 -7.48
N SER A 102 -7.07 -1.49 -8.46
CA SER A 102 -6.01 -2.45 -8.74
C SER A 102 -4.69 -1.96 -8.16
N GLY A 103 -4.13 -2.69 -7.20
CA GLY A 103 -2.89 -2.33 -6.50
C GLY A 103 -1.66 -2.93 -7.14
N ALA A 104 -0.49 -2.33 -6.84
CA ALA A 104 0.82 -2.80 -7.29
C ALA A 104 0.92 -3.10 -8.81
N VAL A 105 0.14 -2.41 -9.64
CA VAL A 105 0.08 -2.65 -11.08
C VAL A 105 1.41 -2.26 -11.71
N HIS A 106 2.14 -3.22 -12.29
CA HIS A 106 3.41 -2.95 -12.94
C HIS A 106 3.25 -1.97 -14.11
N ARG A 107 4.27 -1.13 -14.38
CA ARG A 107 4.24 -0.14 -15.49
C ARG A 107 3.84 -0.73 -16.83
N ARG A 108 4.31 -1.94 -17.16
CA ARG A 108 3.94 -2.62 -18.43
C ARG A 108 2.45 -2.98 -18.47
N THR A 109 1.88 -3.43 -17.36
CA THR A 109 0.45 -3.74 -17.24
C THR A 109 -0.39 -2.48 -17.23
N MET A 110 0.10 -1.39 -16.64
CA MET A 110 -0.55 -0.07 -16.72
C MET A 110 -0.72 0.38 -18.17
N LEU A 111 0.31 0.22 -19.01
CA LEU A 111 0.23 0.56 -20.44
C LEU A 111 -0.81 -0.28 -21.20
N VAL A 112 -0.98 -1.55 -20.84
CA VAL A 112 -2.05 -2.40 -21.39
C VAL A 112 -3.42 -1.83 -21.01
N LEU A 113 -3.63 -1.51 -19.73
CA LEU A 113 -4.89 -0.90 -19.26
C LEU A 113 -5.16 0.46 -19.92
N GLU A 114 -4.11 1.23 -20.24
CA GLU A 114 -4.25 2.48 -20.95
C GLU A 114 -4.66 2.27 -22.42
N ARG A 115 -4.05 1.30 -23.13
CA ARG A 115 -4.44 0.94 -24.50
C ARG A 115 -5.87 0.42 -24.59
N LEU A 116 -6.30 -0.35 -23.59
CA LEU A 116 -7.68 -0.81 -23.46
C LEU A 116 -8.65 0.32 -23.09
N GLY A 117 -8.17 1.52 -22.74
CA GLY A 117 -9.02 2.68 -22.44
C GLY A 117 -9.76 2.60 -21.09
N VAL A 118 -9.40 1.64 -20.24
CA VAL A 118 -10.14 1.30 -19.01
C VAL A 118 -9.66 2.04 -17.77
N ILE A 119 -8.57 2.82 -17.86
CA ILE A 119 -8.12 3.65 -16.73
C ILE A 119 -9.10 4.80 -16.50
N SER A 120 -9.63 4.91 -15.28
CA SER A 120 -10.51 6.01 -14.89
C SER A 120 -9.72 7.29 -14.65
N ARG A 121 -9.98 8.33 -15.45
CA ARG A 121 -9.35 9.66 -15.31
C ARG A 121 -9.98 10.54 -14.23
N ALA A 122 -11.08 10.09 -13.62
CA ALA A 122 -11.74 10.82 -12.54
C ALA A 122 -10.93 10.79 -11.23
N TYR A 123 -10.03 9.80 -11.06
CA TYR A 123 -9.27 9.58 -9.83
C TYR A 123 -7.77 9.71 -10.09
N LYS A 124 -7.16 10.81 -9.60
CA LYS A 124 -5.74 11.09 -9.79
C LYS A 124 -4.83 10.39 -8.77
N SER A 125 -5.36 9.97 -7.62
CA SER A 125 -4.65 9.39 -6.45
C SER A 125 -4.07 7.97 -6.66
N GLY A 126 -3.66 7.68 -7.89
CA GLY A 126 -3.24 6.35 -8.34
C GLY A 126 -2.37 6.35 -9.58
N THR A 127 -2.34 7.49 -10.28
CA THR A 127 -1.52 7.68 -11.49
C THR A 127 -0.10 8.13 -11.16
N VAL A 128 0.19 8.47 -9.89
CA VAL A 128 1.56 8.72 -9.42
C VAL A 128 2.27 7.37 -9.27
N PRO A 129 3.42 7.17 -9.96
CA PRO A 129 4.18 5.93 -9.84
C PRO A 129 4.73 5.76 -8.42
N ASN A 130 4.86 4.50 -8.00
CA ASN A 130 5.55 4.10 -6.79
C ASN A 130 6.78 3.29 -7.18
N PHE A 131 7.93 3.64 -6.62
CA PHE A 131 9.10 2.76 -6.64
C PHE A 131 8.79 1.50 -5.85
N THR A 132 9.11 0.35 -6.44
CA THR A 132 9.05 -0.94 -5.75
C THR A 132 10.44 -1.29 -5.24
N PHE A 133 10.66 -1.07 -3.94
CA PHE A 133 11.91 -1.41 -3.29
C PHE A 133 11.92 -2.87 -2.86
N ILE A 134 12.98 -3.59 -3.19
CA ILE A 134 13.26 -4.97 -2.75
C ILE A 134 14.39 -4.95 -1.73
N PHE A 135 14.26 -5.75 -0.66
CA PHE A 135 15.23 -5.90 0.42
C PHE A 135 15.59 -7.36 0.62
N SER A 136 16.85 -7.75 0.41
CA SER A 136 17.33 -9.07 0.84
C SER A 136 17.52 -9.08 2.36
N ILE A 137 16.90 -10.04 3.03
CA ILE A 137 16.80 -10.08 4.50
C ILE A 137 18.14 -10.33 5.17
N ASP A 138 18.96 -11.18 4.57
CA ASP A 138 20.34 -11.50 4.97
C ASP A 138 21.27 -10.27 4.91
N ARG A 139 20.99 -9.34 3.99
CA ARG A 139 21.76 -8.11 3.76
C ARG A 139 21.18 -6.90 4.47
N LEU A 140 20.05 -7.05 5.17
CA LEU A 140 19.51 -5.96 5.96
C LEU A 140 20.54 -5.52 7.01
N PRO A 141 20.66 -4.22 7.28
CA PRO A 141 21.47 -3.75 8.39
C PRO A 141 20.97 -4.37 9.70
N PRO A 142 21.86 -4.64 10.66
CA PRO A 142 21.45 -5.20 11.95
C PRO A 142 20.41 -4.29 12.59
N ALA A 143 19.40 -4.88 13.21
CA ALA A 143 18.40 -4.12 13.94
C ALA A 143 19.12 -3.37 15.07
N ARG A 144 19.13 -2.04 14.99
CA ARG A 144 19.74 -1.20 16.02
C ARG A 144 18.94 -1.32 17.31
N GLU A 145 19.63 -1.41 18.45
CA GLU A 145 18.98 -1.29 19.75
C GLU A 145 18.26 0.05 19.86
N LEU A 146 17.11 0.04 20.54
CA LEU A 146 16.37 1.27 20.78
C LEU A 146 17.16 2.17 21.76
N PRO A 147 17.14 3.50 21.54
CA PRO A 147 17.63 4.45 22.53
C PRO A 147 17.02 4.21 23.93
N PRO A 148 17.73 4.55 25.01
CA PRO A 148 17.19 4.48 26.36
C PRO A 148 15.85 5.22 26.47
N GLY A 149 14.92 4.62 27.23
CA GLY A 149 13.58 5.18 27.40
C GLY A 149 12.62 4.86 26.25
N LEU A 150 12.97 3.96 25.34
CA LEU A 150 12.08 3.42 24.31
C LEU A 150 11.99 1.89 24.40
N GLN A 151 10.83 1.34 24.04
CA GLN A 151 10.56 -0.09 24.04
C GLN A 151 9.79 -0.53 22.80
N TRP A 152 9.97 -1.78 22.40
CA TRP A 152 9.21 -2.42 21.32
C TRP A 152 7.82 -2.81 21.82
N GLY A 153 6.84 -2.78 20.92
CA GLY A 153 5.50 -3.29 21.16
C GLY A 153 4.79 -3.67 19.87
N VAL A 154 3.52 -3.99 19.97
CA VAL A 154 2.63 -4.27 18.82
C VAL A 154 1.44 -3.33 18.87
N LEU A 155 0.90 -2.98 17.72
CA LEU A 155 -0.33 -2.19 17.68
C LEU A 155 -1.53 -3.06 18.04
N THR A 156 -2.42 -2.50 18.84
CA THR A 156 -3.73 -3.05 19.21
C THR A 156 -4.85 -2.15 18.66
N PRO A 157 -6.11 -2.61 18.61
CA PRO A 157 -7.22 -1.83 18.05
C PRO A 157 -7.39 -0.42 18.64
N GLU A 158 -7.04 -0.22 19.92
CA GLU A 158 -7.10 1.10 20.57
C GLU A 158 -6.16 2.15 19.93
N HIS A 159 -5.12 1.70 19.21
CA HIS A 159 -4.16 2.56 18.52
C HIS A 159 -4.54 2.89 17.07
N PHE A 160 -5.51 2.18 16.48
CA PHE A 160 -5.90 2.37 15.08
C PHE A 160 -6.40 3.77 14.73
N PRO A 161 -7.16 4.47 15.61
CA PRO A 161 -7.53 5.87 15.37
C PRO A 161 -6.30 6.78 15.16
N LEU A 162 -5.24 6.58 15.95
CA LEU A 162 -3.98 7.32 15.78
C LEU A 162 -3.33 6.99 14.43
N VAL A 163 -3.22 5.70 14.08
CA VAL A 163 -2.66 5.29 12.79
C VAL A 163 -3.39 5.94 11.63
N ARG A 164 -4.73 5.91 11.62
CA ARG A 164 -5.56 6.54 10.59
C ARG A 164 -5.33 8.04 10.54
N SER A 165 -5.20 8.71 11.69
CA SER A 165 -4.95 10.16 11.76
C SER A 165 -3.61 10.60 11.14
N ARG A 166 -2.68 9.67 10.86
CA ARG A 166 -1.34 9.95 10.33
C ARG A 166 -1.17 9.55 8.86
N THR A 167 -2.23 9.13 8.19
CA THR A 167 -2.18 8.75 6.77
C THR A 167 -3.45 9.14 6.04
N GLN A 168 -3.30 9.66 4.82
CA GLN A 168 -4.43 9.94 3.93
C GLN A 168 -4.99 8.65 3.29
N ILE A 169 -4.23 7.55 3.27
CA ILE A 169 -4.73 6.27 2.76
C ILE A 169 -5.83 5.76 3.71
N PRO A 170 -7.03 5.37 3.22
CA PRO A 170 -8.15 4.94 4.04
C PRO A 170 -7.96 3.52 4.59
N ARG A 171 -7.00 3.36 5.52
CA ARG A 171 -6.72 2.09 6.21
C ARG A 171 -7.91 1.66 7.06
N GLN A 172 -8.26 0.39 6.97
CA GLN A 172 -9.40 -0.18 7.66
C GLN A 172 -8.99 -0.97 8.91
N ASP A 173 -9.77 -0.87 9.97
CA ASP A 173 -9.46 -1.48 11.27
C ASP A 173 -9.44 -2.99 11.20
N ARG A 174 -10.38 -3.56 10.44
CA ARG A 174 -10.42 -4.99 10.16
C ARG A 174 -9.10 -5.48 9.53
N THR A 175 -8.55 -4.74 8.58
CA THR A 175 -7.29 -5.08 7.92
C THR A 175 -6.13 -4.91 8.89
N MET A 176 -6.01 -3.74 9.54
CA MET A 176 -4.94 -3.49 10.52
C MET A 176 -4.93 -4.50 11.68
N ALA A 177 -6.09 -5.03 12.08
CA ALA A 177 -6.20 -6.05 13.13
C ALA A 177 -5.54 -7.39 12.79
N VAL A 178 -5.46 -7.73 11.51
CA VAL A 178 -4.90 -9.02 11.06
C VAL A 178 -3.48 -8.92 10.52
N LEU A 179 -3.04 -7.70 10.18
CA LEU A 179 -1.69 -7.49 9.66
C LEU A 179 -0.63 -7.60 10.77
N PRO A 180 0.51 -8.29 10.52
CA PRO A 180 1.63 -8.23 11.44
C PRO A 180 2.11 -6.79 11.61
N SER A 181 2.22 -6.35 12.86
CA SER A 181 2.65 -5.00 13.20
C SER A 181 3.83 -5.01 14.17
N LEU A 182 4.55 -3.90 14.16
CA LEU A 182 5.57 -3.57 15.16
C LEU A 182 5.47 -2.08 15.45
N ALA A 183 5.64 -1.71 16.72
CA ALA A 183 5.61 -0.33 17.17
C ALA A 183 6.74 -0.06 18.18
N ILE A 184 7.04 1.23 18.35
CA ILE A 184 7.96 1.74 19.36
C ILE A 184 7.17 2.66 20.28
N TYR A 185 7.29 2.41 21.57
CA TYR A 185 6.66 3.18 22.64
C TYR A 185 7.72 3.86 23.49
N PRO A 186 7.42 5.03 24.07
CA PRO A 186 8.14 5.52 25.24
C PRO A 186 8.08 4.47 26.37
N CYS A 187 9.19 4.30 27.09
CA CYS A 187 9.16 3.58 28.35
C CYS A 187 8.41 4.43 29.37
N ASP A 188 7.39 3.86 29.97
CA ASP A 188 6.81 4.43 31.17
C ASP A 188 7.83 4.25 32.30
N THR A 189 8.29 5.35 32.90
CA THR A 189 9.16 5.31 34.09
C THR A 189 8.37 4.87 35.34
N THR A 190 7.06 4.72 35.22
CA THR A 190 6.19 4.19 36.25
C THR A 190 6.12 2.66 36.09
N HIS A 191 6.53 1.91 37.13
CA HIS A 191 6.57 0.43 37.14
C HIS A 191 5.18 -0.25 37.09
N ASP A 192 4.14 0.46 36.65
CA ASP A 192 2.79 -0.06 36.59
C ASP A 192 2.49 -0.60 35.18
N LYS A 193 2.57 -1.93 35.03
CA LYS A 193 2.25 -2.62 33.77
C LYS A 193 0.81 -2.39 33.30
N SER A 194 -0.08 -1.84 34.14
CA SER A 194 -1.44 -1.48 33.74
C SER A 194 -1.54 -0.15 32.97
N VAL A 195 -0.49 0.69 32.99
CA VAL A 195 -0.44 1.99 32.27
C VAL A 195 0.10 1.84 30.85
N GLN A 196 0.76 0.72 30.54
CA GLN A 196 1.37 0.44 29.24
C GLN A 196 0.37 0.45 28.07
N SER A 197 -0.94 0.27 28.33
CA SER A 197 -2.00 0.37 27.31
C SER A 197 -2.45 1.81 27.00
N LYS A 198 -1.97 2.83 27.73
CA LYS A 198 -2.36 4.24 27.53
C LYS A 198 -1.33 5.10 26.81
N THR A 199 -0.08 4.66 26.73
CA THR A 199 0.97 5.46 26.10
C THR A 199 0.93 5.28 24.59
N ALA A 200 0.76 6.38 23.86
CA ALA A 200 0.70 6.34 22.39
C ALA A 200 2.05 5.89 21.79
N PRO A 201 2.03 5.06 20.73
CA PRO A 201 3.25 4.71 20.00
C PRO A 201 3.81 5.93 19.27
N ILE A 202 5.14 6.02 19.19
CA ILE A 202 5.85 7.11 18.50
C ILE A 202 6.34 6.72 17.11
N ALA A 203 6.34 5.42 16.80
CA ALA A 203 6.66 4.89 15.49
C ALA A 203 6.01 3.52 15.31
N TRP A 204 5.60 3.18 14.09
CA TRP A 204 4.98 1.91 13.77
C TRP A 204 5.06 1.59 12.28
N ALA A 205 4.85 0.31 11.96
CA ALA A 205 4.77 -0.22 10.61
C ALA A 205 4.01 -1.54 10.63
N PHE A 206 3.49 -1.91 9.46
CA PHE A 206 2.81 -3.16 9.22
C PHE A 206 3.47 -3.89 8.05
N VAL A 207 3.28 -5.20 8.01
CA VAL A 207 3.43 -6.00 6.79
C VAL A 207 2.06 -6.11 6.14
N GLY A 208 1.93 -5.67 4.89
CA GLY A 208 0.70 -5.71 4.09
C GLY A 208 0.28 -7.13 3.73
N LEU A 209 -0.94 -7.27 3.18
CA LEU A 209 -1.46 -8.55 2.69
C LEU A 209 -0.61 -9.13 1.55
N ASP A 210 0.01 -8.25 0.77
CA ASP A 210 0.97 -8.55 -0.29
C ASP A 210 2.39 -8.75 0.23
N ALA A 211 2.61 -8.78 1.55
CA ALA A 211 3.92 -8.81 2.22
C ALA A 211 4.77 -7.53 2.06
N ALA A 212 4.18 -6.41 1.64
CA ALA A 212 4.88 -5.13 1.55
C ALA A 212 5.03 -4.44 2.91
N LEU A 213 6.11 -3.69 3.11
CA LEU A 213 6.20 -2.69 4.18
C LEU A 213 5.14 -1.62 3.94
N THR A 214 4.22 -1.47 4.90
CA THR A 214 3.07 -0.59 4.74
C THR A 214 2.78 0.22 6.00
N THR A 215 2.22 1.41 5.83
CA THR A 215 1.83 2.31 6.93
C THR A 215 2.97 2.59 7.91
N LEU A 216 4.20 2.71 7.39
CA LEU A 216 5.36 3.11 8.18
C LEU A 216 5.22 4.58 8.60
N HIS A 217 5.34 4.84 9.90
CA HIS A 217 5.33 6.19 10.45
C HIS A 217 6.34 6.34 11.58
N VAL A 218 6.87 7.55 11.70
CA VAL A 218 7.61 8.03 12.86
C VAL A 218 7.13 9.44 13.14
N GLU A 219 6.70 9.69 14.38
CA GLU A 219 6.23 11.00 14.82
C GLU A 219 7.32 12.06 14.58
N PRO A 220 6.97 13.29 14.12
CA PRO A 220 7.93 14.28 13.64
C PRO A 220 9.13 14.54 14.56
N GLU A 221 8.90 14.66 15.87
CA GLU A 221 9.90 14.94 16.90
C GLU A 221 10.86 13.76 17.19
N TRP A 222 10.54 12.57 16.65
CA TRP A 222 11.34 11.35 16.75
C TRP A 222 12.07 11.00 15.45
N ARG A 223 11.88 11.76 14.37
CA ARG A 223 12.54 11.56 13.08
C ARG A 223 14.04 11.87 13.16
N GLY A 224 14.80 11.35 12.18
CA GLY A 224 16.27 11.52 12.12
C GLY A 224 17.05 10.67 13.14
N LYS A 225 16.38 9.93 14.03
CA LYS A 225 17.01 9.08 15.06
C LYS A 225 17.24 7.62 14.62
N GLY A 226 16.91 7.30 13.36
CA GLY A 226 17.05 5.95 12.80
C GLY A 226 15.96 4.96 13.20
N LEU A 227 14.85 5.42 13.82
CA LEU A 227 13.78 4.54 14.30
C LEU A 227 13.07 3.79 13.17
N ALA A 228 12.77 4.45 12.06
CA ALA A 228 12.17 3.80 10.88
C ALA A 228 13.02 2.63 10.37
N LYS A 229 14.34 2.82 10.32
CA LYS A 229 15.29 1.78 9.90
C LYS A 229 15.29 0.61 10.87
N ALA A 230 15.41 0.87 12.17
CA ALA A 230 15.40 -0.17 13.19
C ALA A 230 14.08 -0.97 13.18
N LEU A 231 12.96 -0.25 13.07
CA LEU A 231 11.62 -0.81 13.01
C LEU A 231 11.44 -1.72 11.80
N SER A 232 11.70 -1.25 10.57
CA SER A 232 11.56 -2.06 9.36
C SER A 232 12.49 -3.28 9.39
N SER A 233 13.75 -3.10 9.81
CA SER A 233 14.73 -4.19 9.94
C SER A 233 14.31 -5.27 10.94
N LYS A 234 13.66 -4.90 12.05
CA LYS A 234 13.15 -5.86 13.04
C LYS A 234 11.85 -6.50 12.57
N LEU A 235 10.92 -5.71 12.03
CA LEU A 235 9.66 -6.17 11.49
C LEU A 235 9.88 -7.26 10.43
N PHE A 236 10.76 -7.00 9.45
CA PHE A 236 11.05 -7.96 8.40
C PHE A 236 11.63 -9.27 8.92
N ARG A 237 12.57 -9.22 9.88
CA ARG A 237 13.17 -10.44 10.45
C ARG A 237 12.20 -11.27 11.29
N GLU A 238 11.26 -10.63 11.96
CA GLU A 238 10.41 -11.30 12.96
C GLU A 238 9.02 -11.67 12.45
N LYS A 239 8.52 -10.97 11.42
CA LYS A 239 7.10 -11.06 11.01
C LYS A 239 6.89 -11.54 9.57
N MET A 240 7.96 -11.70 8.79
CA MET A 240 7.83 -12.09 7.38
C MET A 240 7.85 -13.60 7.13
N ASN A 241 8.23 -14.43 8.12
CA ASN A 241 8.39 -15.87 7.94
C ASN A 241 7.17 -16.58 7.32
N GLN A 242 5.96 -16.08 7.57
CA GLN A 242 4.72 -16.64 7.02
C GLN A 242 4.51 -16.36 5.53
N PHE A 243 5.26 -15.45 4.94
CA PHE A 243 5.16 -15.05 3.53
C PHE A 243 6.27 -15.64 2.65
N TRP A 244 7.24 -16.35 3.25
CA TRP A 244 8.34 -16.95 2.51
C TRP A 244 8.11 -18.43 2.29
N GLU A 245 8.43 -18.86 1.07
CA GLU A 245 8.57 -20.28 0.79
C GLU A 245 9.94 -20.78 1.30
N PRO A 246 10.01 -22.02 1.80
CA PRO A 246 11.30 -22.64 2.10
C PRO A 246 12.22 -22.64 0.88
N GLU A 247 13.53 -22.52 1.11
CA GLU A 247 14.58 -22.65 0.08
C GLU A 247 14.63 -21.54 -0.99
N VAL A 248 13.72 -20.57 -0.95
CA VAL A 248 13.76 -19.36 -1.79
C VAL A 248 14.48 -18.22 -1.05
N GLU A 249 15.13 -17.31 -1.79
CA GLU A 249 15.72 -16.11 -1.20
C GLU A 249 14.66 -15.35 -0.39
N GLN A 250 14.96 -15.12 0.89
CA GLN A 250 14.10 -14.34 1.77
C GLN A 250 14.23 -12.87 1.39
N VAL A 251 13.20 -12.35 0.74
CA VAL A 251 13.09 -10.94 0.37
C VAL A 251 11.88 -10.29 1.01
N ALA A 252 11.99 -9.02 1.34
CA ALA A 252 10.86 -8.15 1.63
C ALA A 252 10.76 -7.09 0.54
N HIS A 253 9.62 -6.41 0.46
CA HIS A 253 9.47 -5.27 -0.42
C HIS A 253 8.68 -4.14 0.22
N GLY A 254 8.63 -3.00 -0.45
CA GLY A 254 7.83 -1.86 -0.04
C GLY A 254 7.64 -0.89 -1.19
N TYR A 255 6.52 -0.17 -1.17
CA TYR A 255 6.15 0.78 -2.21
C TYR A 255 6.34 2.20 -1.70
N VAL A 256 7.00 3.03 -2.50
CA VAL A 256 7.23 4.42 -2.17
C VAL A 256 6.84 5.30 -3.34
N ALA A 257 5.84 6.15 -3.13
CA ALA A 257 5.42 7.12 -4.14
C ALA A 257 6.60 7.98 -4.60
N VAL A 258 6.71 8.16 -5.92
CA VAL A 258 7.71 9.02 -6.52
C VAL A 258 7.44 10.46 -6.07
N GLY A 259 8.45 11.12 -5.50
CA GLY A 259 8.34 12.40 -4.81
C GLY A 259 8.42 12.30 -3.28
N ASN A 260 8.21 11.12 -2.68
CA ASN A 260 8.42 10.90 -1.25
C ASN A 260 9.91 10.63 -0.94
N THR A 261 10.74 11.67 -1.05
CA THR A 261 12.21 11.58 -0.88
C THR A 261 12.62 11.00 0.46
N ALA A 262 11.90 11.32 1.55
CA ALA A 262 12.22 10.80 2.88
C ALA A 262 12.09 9.27 2.95
N SER A 263 11.02 8.71 2.39
CA SER A 263 10.82 7.26 2.37
C SER A 263 11.77 6.57 1.40
N GLN A 264 12.07 7.18 0.25
CA GLN A 264 13.05 6.65 -0.70
C GLN A 264 14.44 6.54 -0.06
N MET A 265 14.91 7.61 0.60
CA MET A 265 16.19 7.60 1.30
C MET A 265 16.22 6.58 2.44
N MET A 266 15.10 6.42 3.15
CA MET A 266 14.97 5.40 4.19
C MET A 266 15.10 3.99 3.61
N CYS A 267 14.38 3.67 2.53
CA CYS A 267 14.47 2.38 1.84
C CYS A 267 15.88 2.11 1.29
N MET A 268 16.52 3.09 0.65
CA MET A 268 17.91 2.97 0.20
C MET A 268 18.87 2.73 1.37
N SER A 269 18.66 3.39 2.52
CA SER A 269 19.49 3.19 3.71
C SER A 269 19.37 1.81 4.34
N LEU A 270 18.29 1.07 4.05
CA LEU A 270 18.09 -0.33 4.41
C LEU A 270 18.79 -1.30 3.43
N GLY A 271 19.46 -0.78 2.40
CA GLY A 271 20.02 -1.58 1.32
C GLY A 271 19.00 -1.92 0.24
N GLY A 272 17.81 -1.32 0.29
CA GLY A 272 16.76 -1.55 -0.69
C GLY A 272 17.14 -1.03 -2.07
N LYS A 273 16.75 -1.76 -3.11
CA LYS A 273 16.91 -1.35 -4.51
C LYS A 273 15.54 -1.23 -5.16
N SER A 274 15.34 -0.18 -5.94
CA SER A 274 14.12 -0.06 -6.74
C SER A 274 14.35 -0.70 -8.10
N ASP A 275 13.65 -1.79 -8.38
CA ASP A 275 13.80 -2.53 -9.64
C ASP A 275 12.76 -2.11 -10.70
N TRP A 276 11.57 -1.64 -10.27
CA TRP A 276 10.53 -1.13 -11.18
C TRP A 276 9.58 -0.14 -10.49
N GLU A 277 8.72 0.47 -11.31
CA GLU A 277 7.61 1.31 -10.87
C GLU A 277 6.27 0.56 -10.95
N CYS A 278 5.41 0.77 -9.97
CA CYS A 278 4.05 0.27 -9.93
C CYS A 278 3.02 1.35 -9.57
N TYR A 279 1.74 1.04 -9.74
CA TYR A 279 0.64 1.99 -9.65
C TYR A 279 -0.57 1.41 -8.89
N TRP A 280 -1.40 2.30 -8.34
CA TRP A 280 -2.70 1.97 -7.75
C TRP A 280 -3.82 2.49 -8.66
N ILE A 281 -4.10 1.74 -9.72
CA ILE A 281 -4.95 2.18 -10.82
C ILE A 281 -6.42 1.91 -10.50
N ARG A 282 -7.28 2.92 -10.74
CA ARG A 282 -8.73 2.74 -10.77
C ARG A 282 -9.13 2.28 -12.16
N VAL A 283 -9.52 1.02 -12.28
CA VAL A 283 -10.01 0.42 -13.53
C VAL A 283 -11.52 0.60 -13.59
N ASP A 284 -12.00 1.15 -14.70
CA ASP A 284 -13.42 1.34 -15.00
C ASP A 284 -13.93 0.15 -15.82
N LEU A 285 -14.57 -0.79 -15.12
CA LEU A 285 -15.09 -2.02 -15.71
C LEU A 285 -16.28 -1.75 -16.65
N SER A 286 -16.90 -0.57 -16.59
CA SER A 286 -17.99 -0.20 -17.51
C SER A 286 -17.51 0.08 -18.93
N LYS A 287 -16.20 0.32 -19.09
CA LYS A 287 -15.54 0.56 -20.39
C LYS A 287 -15.03 -0.70 -21.08
N ILE A 288 -15.14 -1.85 -20.42
CA ILE A 288 -14.87 -3.13 -21.06
C ILE A 288 -16.08 -3.48 -21.92
N ASP A 289 -15.85 -3.58 -23.22
CA ASP A 289 -16.82 -4.11 -24.17
C ASP A 289 -17.18 -5.56 -23.82
N GLU A 290 -18.41 -5.97 -24.13
CA GLU A 290 -18.85 -7.37 -23.97
C GLU A 290 -18.13 -8.33 -24.92
#